data_AF-A0A846TAV5-F1
#
_entry.id   AF-A0A846TAV5-F1
#
_cell.length_a   1.000
_cell.length_b   1.000
_cell.length_c   1.000
_cell.angle_alpha   90.00
_cell.angle_beta   90.00
_cell.angle_gamma   90.00
#
_symmetry.space_group_name_H-M   'P 1'
#
loop_
_entity.id
_entity.type
_entity.pdbx_description
1 polymer ?
#
loop_
_entity_poly.entity_id
_entity_poly.type
_entity_poly.pdbx_seq_one_letter_code
_entity_poly.pdbx_strand_id
1 'polypeptide(L)' 'MQTIDIIDRRVSRFMNDYNDEIEMEIIKYPDYYKVVVMICQEEPPFKDFIGIGTDKRSGRRAARKALNDLYLEAYSE' A
#
# COMPACT_ATOMS: atom_id res chain seq x y z
N MET A 1 7.81 -16.58 20.54
CA MET A 1 7.53 -15.92 19.25
C MET A 1 6.03 -15.81 19.12
N GLN A 2 5.46 -14.61 19.00
CA GLN A 2 4.05 -14.47 18.62
C GLN A 2 3.93 -14.83 17.14
N THR A 3 3.17 -15.88 16.81
CA THR A 3 2.77 -16.17 15.44
C THR A 3 1.78 -15.09 15.01
N ILE A 4 2.14 -14.34 13.97
CA ILE A 4 1.22 -13.40 13.33
C ILE A 4 0.37 -14.22 12.37
N ASP A 5 -0.88 -14.50 12.75
CA ASP A 5 -1.79 -15.26 11.90
C ASP A 5 -2.24 -14.39 10.73
N ILE A 6 -1.78 -14.71 9.53
CA ILE A 6 -2.25 -14.07 8.29
C ILE A 6 -3.42 -14.91 7.75
N ILE A 7 -4.60 -14.30 7.66
CA ILE A 7 -5.81 -14.94 7.13
C ILE A 7 -5.81 -14.92 5.61
N ASP A 8 -5.42 -13.80 5.01
CA ASP A 8 -5.38 -13.63 3.56
C ASP A 8 -4.29 -12.61 3.19
N ARG A 9 -3.69 -12.79 2.02
CA ARG A 9 -2.69 -11.89 1.46
C ARG A 9 -2.89 -11.80 -0.03
N ARG A 10 -3.01 -10.58 -0.55
CA ARG A 10 -3.18 -10.32 -1.98
C ARG A 10 -2.27 -9.20 -2.42
N VAL A 11 -1.70 -9.36 -3.61
CA VAL A 11 -0.89 -8.33 -4.27
C VAL A 11 -1.53 -8.01 -5.60
N SER A 12 -1.58 -6.74 -5.96
CA SER A 12 -2.08 -6.24 -7.24
C SER A 12 -1.24 -5.08 -7.73
N ARG A 13 -1.12 -4.94 -9.04
CA ARG A 13 -0.43 -3.82 -9.68
C ARG A 13 -1.36 -3.03 -10.60
N PHE A 14 -1.17 -1.72 -10.66
CA PHE A 14 -1.95 -0.84 -11.53
C PHE A 14 -1.20 0.47 -11.78
N MET A 15 -1.49 1.12 -12.91
CA MET A 15 -0.98 2.47 -13.21
C MET A 15 -1.82 3.53 -12.51
N ASN A 16 -1.18 4.55 -11.93
CA ASN A 16 -1.87 5.73 -11.42
C ASN A 16 -2.01 6.83 -12.49
N ASP A 17 -2.62 7.96 -12.12
CA ASP A 17 -2.84 9.10 -13.02
C ASP A 17 -1.54 9.87 -13.37
N TYR A 18 -0.44 9.60 -12.66
CA TYR A 18 0.89 10.16 -12.92
C TYR A 18 1.74 9.27 -13.83
N ASN A 19 1.15 8.18 -14.36
CA ASN A 19 1.84 7.18 -15.16
C ASN A 19 2.95 6.42 -14.40
N ASP A 20 2.80 6.31 -13.08
CA ASP A 20 3.62 5.46 -12.22
C ASP A 20 2.93 4.11 -11.97
N GLU A 21 3.69 3.01 -12.01
CA GLU A 21 3.19 1.70 -11.61
C GLU A 21 3.13 1.62 -10.07
N ILE A 22 1.98 1.23 -9.54
CA ILE A 22 1.76 1.02 -8.11
C ILE A 22 1.66 -0.46 -7.83
N GLU A 23 2.46 -0.96 -6.89
CA GLU A 23 2.23 -2.25 -6.25
C GLU A 23 1.47 -2.06 -4.95
N MET A 24 0.35 -2.76 -4.80
CA MET A 24 -0.47 -2.76 -3.59
C MET A 24 -0.53 -4.16 -2.98
N GLU A 25 -0.09 -4.26 -1.74
CA GLU A 25 -0.21 -5.45 -0.92
C GLU A 25 -1.29 -5.27 0.15
N ILE A 26 -2.29 -6.14 0.17
CA ILE A 26 -3.34 -6.20 1.18
C ILE A 26 -3.15 -7.45 2.03
N ILE A 27 -2.97 -7.26 3.34
CA ILE A 27 -2.83 -8.32 4.34
C ILE A 27 -4.02 -8.26 5.29
N LYS A 28 -4.72 -9.38 5.45
CA LYS A 28 -5.79 -9.54 6.43
C LYS A 28 -5.28 -10.31 7.65
N TYR A 29 -5.35 -9.68 8.82
CA TYR A 29 -5.16 -10.28 10.13
C TYR A 29 -6.53 -10.55 10.79
N PRO A 30 -6.58 -11.29 11.91
CA PRO A 30 -7.83 -11.56 12.65
C PRO A 30 -8.61 -10.31 13.04
N ASP A 31 -7.92 -9.22 13.35
CA ASP A 31 -8.49 -8.02 13.96
C ASP A 31 -8.37 -6.75 13.10
N TYR A 32 -7.57 -6.77 12.03
CA TYR A 32 -7.45 -5.65 11.11
C TYR A 32 -6.91 -6.05 9.72
N TYR A 33 -7.03 -5.11 8.80
CA TYR A 33 -6.35 -5.12 7.51
C TYR A 33 -5.17 -4.17 7.55
N LYS A 34 -4.04 -4.59 6.99
CA LYS A 34 -2.90 -3.75 6.64
C LYS A 34 -2.80 -3.68 5.13
N VAL A 35 -2.62 -2.49 4.59
CA VAL A 35 -2.32 -2.26 3.18
C VAL A 35 -1.02 -1.51 3.09
N VAL A 36 -0.12 -2.01 2.25
CA VAL A 36 1.13 -1.36 1.87
C VAL A 36 1.03 -1.04 0.39
N VAL A 37 1.35 0.17 -0.01
CA VAL A 37 1.45 0.57 -1.41
C VAL A 37 2.82 1.16 -1.67
N MET A 38 3.37 0.96 -2.85
CA MET A 38 4.62 1.57 -3.27
C MET A 38 4.61 1.92 -4.76
N ILE A 39 5.37 2.94 -5.13
CA ILE A 39 5.65 3.25 -6.54
C ILE A 39 6.81 2.36 -7.01
N CYS A 40 6.59 1.63 -8.09
CA CYS A 40 7.61 0.86 -8.79
C CYS A 40 8.29 1.76 -9.82
N GLN A 41 9.46 2.31 -9.47
CA GLN A 41 10.22 3.14 -10.40
C GLN A 41 11.13 2.29 -11.29
N GLU A 42 10.98 2.44 -12.60
CA GLU A 42 11.85 1.79 -13.58
C GLU A 42 13.10 2.63 -13.90
N GLU A 43 13.05 3.95 -13.69
CA GLU A 43 14.12 4.89 -14.05
C GLU A 43 14.62 5.70 -12.84
N PRO A 44 15.90 6.13 -12.84
CA PRO A 44 16.43 7.03 -11.83
C PRO A 44 15.71 8.39 -11.78
N PRO A 45 15.64 9.05 -10.62
CA PRO A 45 16.22 8.64 -9.34
C PRO A 45 15.33 7.61 -8.63
N PHE A 46 15.87 6.41 -8.35
CA PHE A 46 15.18 5.36 -7.59
C PHE A 46 14.88 5.87 -6.16
N LYS A 47 13.63 6.19 -5.91
CA LYS A 47 13.03 6.68 -4.67
C LYS A 47 12.01 5.66 -4.21
N ASP A 48 12.13 5.29 -2.94
CA ASP A 48 11.19 4.38 -2.30
C ASP A 48 10.02 5.17 -1.73
N PHE A 49 9.02 5.48 -2.56
CA PHE A 49 7.76 6.03 -2.08
C PHE A 49 6.87 4.91 -1.55
N ILE A 50 6.50 4.97 -0.28
CA ILE A 50 5.75 3.91 0.40
C ILE A 50 4.64 4.50 1.25
N GLY A 51 3.40 4.06 1.01
CA GLY A 51 2.27 4.40 1.85
C GLY A 51 1.77 3.21 2.66
N ILE A 52 1.41 3.44 3.93
CA ILE A 52 0.89 2.38 4.80
C ILE A 52 -0.47 2.77 5.38
N GLY A 53 -1.44 1.86 5.28
CA GLY A 53 -2.78 2.07 5.82
C GLY A 53 -3.29 0.87 6.59
N THR A 54 -3.99 1.12 7.69
CA THR A 54 -4.67 0.07 8.46
C THR A 54 -6.13 0.41 8.72
N ASP A 55 -6.97 -0.63 8.80
CA ASP A 55 -8.37 -0.51 9.19
C ASP A 55 -8.87 -1.81 9.80
N LYS A 56 -9.62 -1.73 10.91
CA LYS A 56 -10.09 -2.91 11.65
C LYS A 56 -11.05 -3.80 10.85
N ARG A 57 -11.73 -3.26 9.83
CA ARG A 57 -12.87 -3.95 9.18
C ARG A 57 -12.82 -3.94 7.66
N SER A 58 -12.07 -3.04 7.03
CA SER A 58 -12.13 -2.84 5.59
C SER A 58 -10.75 -2.64 4.95
N GLY A 59 -10.33 -3.62 4.16
CA GLY A 59 -9.15 -3.49 3.28
C GLY A 59 -9.24 -2.28 2.35
N ARG A 60 -10.44 -1.91 1.87
CA ARG A 60 -10.63 -0.71 1.04
C ARG A 60 -10.36 0.59 1.79
N ARG A 61 -10.76 0.69 3.07
CA ARG A 61 -10.44 1.88 3.89
C ARG A 61 -8.96 1.94 4.22
N ALA A 62 -8.34 0.80 4.51
CA ALA A 62 -6.90 0.70 4.70
C ALA A 62 -6.16 1.13 3.42
N ALA A 63 -6.57 0.64 2.24
CA ALA A 63 -5.99 1.02 0.95
C ALA A 63 -6.11 2.52 0.66
N ARG A 64 -7.26 3.15 0.95
CA ARG A 64 -7.41 4.61 0.80
C ARG A 64 -6.43 5.38 1.68
N LYS A 65 -6.20 4.95 2.92
CA LYS A 65 -5.21 5.59 3.81
C LYS A 65 -3.80 5.42 3.25
N ALA A 66 -3.45 4.20 2.81
CA ALA A 66 -2.15 3.89 2.24
C ALA A 66 -1.87 4.74 0.97
N LEU A 67 -2.84 4.85 0.06
CA LEU A 67 -2.71 5.68 -1.14
C LEU A 67 -2.60 7.17 -0.83
N ASN A 68 -3.38 7.68 0.14
CA ASN A 68 -3.25 9.07 0.56
C ASN A 68 -1.86 9.37 1.11
N ASP A 69 -1.31 8.47 1.94
CA ASP A 69 0.03 8.58 2.52
C ASP A 69 1.09 8.59 1.41
N LEU A 70 1.00 7.64 0.48
CA LEU A 70 1.88 7.55 -0.69
C LEU A 70 1.86 8.81 -1.56
N TYR A 71 0.68 9.33 -1.88
CA TYR A 71 0.56 10.49 -2.76
C TYR A 71 0.97 11.79 -2.09
N LEU A 72 0.80 11.90 -0.77
CA LEU A 72 1.40 13.00 -0.03
C LEU A 72 2.93 12.93 -0.14
N GLU A 73 3.54 11.77 0.11
CA GLU A 73 5.00 11.65 0.02
C GLU A 73 5.54 11.86 -1.40
N ALA A 74 4.86 11.30 -2.41
CA ALA A 74 5.35 11.29 -3.79
C ALA A 74 5.08 12.59 -4.56
N TYR A 75 3.97 13.28 -4.26
CA TYR A 75 3.47 14.38 -5.10
C TYR A 75 3.05 15.63 -4.32
N SER A 76 3.27 15.70 -2.99
CA SER A 76 3.10 16.99 -2.31
C SER A 76 4.25 17.92 -2.71
N GLU A 77 3.97 18.83 -3.63
CA GLU A 77 4.79 20.02 -3.91
C GLU A 77 4.46 21.18 -2.96
#